data_AF-K6Y9X2-F1
#
_entry.id   AF-K6Y9X2-F1
#
_cell.length_a   1.000
_cell.length_b   1.000
_cell.length_c   1.000
_cell.angle_alpha   90.00
_cell.angle_beta   90.00
_cell.angle_gamma   90.00
#
_symmetry.space_group_name_H-M   'P 1'
#
loop_
_entity.id
_entity.type
_entity.pdbx_description
1 polymer ?
#
loop_
_entity_poly.entity_id
_entity_poly.type
_entity_poly.pdbx_seq_one_letter_code
_entity_poly.pdbx_strand_id
1 'polypeptide(L)'
;MMHVHLVFVTKYRRGVFTKEILDGLRPIFASVCIDFEAELIEFDGEDDHVHLLVNYPPKVAVSKLVNSLKGISSLMIRKKKYPSIQKKLRPCLF
;
A
#
# COMPACT_ATOMS: atom_id res chain seq x y z
N MET A 1 13.96 -15.98 -6.98
CA MET A 1 12.99 -14.95 -6.57
C MET A 1 12.82 -15.03 -5.05
N MET A 2 12.58 -13.91 -4.37
CA MET A 2 12.41 -13.86 -2.91
C MET A 2 11.01 -13.36 -2.57
N HIS A 3 10.41 -13.97 -1.55
CA HIS A 3 9.11 -13.55 -1.03
C HIS A 3 9.28 -12.65 0.19
N VAL A 4 8.50 -11.59 0.26
CA VAL A 4 8.37 -10.75 1.45
C VAL A 4 6.89 -10.51 1.75
N HIS A 5 6.55 -10.65 3.03
CA HIS A 5 5.25 -10.28 3.55
C HIS A 5 5.37 -8.89 4.19
N LEU A 6 4.71 -7.90 3.59
CA LEU A 6 4.71 -6.51 4.05
C LEU A 6 3.37 -6.21 4.68
N VAL A 7 3.39 -5.61 5.87
CA VAL A 7 2.18 -5.15 6.57
C VAL A 7 2.27 -3.64 6.74
N PHE A 8 1.29 -2.93 6.20
CA PHE A 8 1.19 -1.48 6.36
C PHE A 8 0.00 -1.13 7.25
N VAL A 9 0.29 -0.52 8.38
CA VAL A 9 -0.71 -0.08 9.36
C VAL A 9 -1.00 1.40 9.15
N THR A 10 -2.27 1.79 9.26
CA THR A 10 -2.68 3.20 9.16
C THR A 10 -2.13 4.03 10.31
N LYS A 11 -1.83 5.29 10.01
CA LYS A 11 -1.43 6.24 11.06
C LYS A 11 -2.54 6.36 12.11
N TYR A 12 -2.20 6.06 13.36
CA TYR A 12 -3.11 6.01 14.52
C TYR A 12 -4.18 4.90 14.47
N ARG A 13 -3.98 3.83 13.68
CA ARG A 13 -4.94 2.71 13.53
C ARG A 13 -6.38 3.18 13.33
N ARG A 14 -6.55 4.27 12.58
CA ARG A 14 -7.89 4.79 12.28
C ARG A 14 -8.49 3.81 11.29
N GLY A 15 -9.66 3.24 11.60
CA GLY A 15 -10.45 2.47 10.64
C GLY A 15 -10.84 3.33 9.43
N VAL A 16 -9.95 3.38 8.44
CA VAL A 16 -10.09 4.20 7.23
C VAL A 16 -10.13 3.35 5.99
N PHE A 17 -9.65 2.11 6.05
CA PHE A 17 -9.69 1.20 4.90
C PHE A 17 -11.09 0.60 4.76
N THR A 18 -11.93 1.32 4.03
CA THR A 18 -13.16 0.72 3.51
C THR A 18 -12.83 -0.15 2.31
N LYS A 19 -13.72 -1.10 1.98
CA LYS A 19 -13.60 -1.94 0.79
C LYS A 19 -13.28 -1.13 -0.48
N GLU A 20 -13.95 0.00 -0.68
CA GLU A 20 -13.72 0.90 -1.81
C GLU A 20 -12.28 1.45 -1.88
N ILE A 21 -11.68 1.74 -0.72
CA ILE A 21 -10.29 2.21 -0.62
C ILE A 21 -9.32 1.07 -0.87
N LEU A 22 -9.59 -0.13 -0.34
CA LEU A 22 -8.80 -1.34 -0.58
C LEU A 22 -8.80 -1.72 -2.07
N ASP A 23 -9.98 -1.72 -2.71
CA ASP A 23 -10.14 -1.93 -4.14
C ASP A 23 -9.39 -0.86 -4.95
N GLY A 24 -9.33 0.37 -4.44
CA GLY A 24 -8.56 1.45 -5.01
C GLY A 24 -7.04 1.33 -4.83
N LEU A 25 -6.58 0.69 -3.75
CA LEU A 25 -5.19 0.52 -3.34
C LEU A 25 -4.51 -0.65 -4.06
N ARG A 26 -5.21 -1.78 -4.20
CA ARG A 26 -4.69 -2.98 -4.88
C ARG A 26 -4.02 -2.69 -6.23
N PRO A 27 -4.66 -1.99 -7.19
CA PRO A 27 -4.03 -1.70 -8.48
C PRO A 27 -2.84 -0.73 -8.36
N ILE A 28 -2.83 0.16 -7.37
CA ILE A 28 -1.70 1.08 -7.14
C ILE A 28 -0.49 0.28 -6.64
N PHE A 29 -0.68 -0.62 -5.69
CA PHE A 29 0.40 -1.47 -5.19
C PHE A 29 0.93 -2.41 -6.28
N ALA A 30 0.05 -3.01 -7.08
CA ALA A 30 0.44 -3.84 -8.21
C ALA A 30 1.30 -3.05 -9.22
N SER A 31 0.88 -1.83 -9.57
CA SER A 31 1.63 -0.94 -10.46
C SER A 31 3.05 -0.65 -9.92
N VAL A 32 3.16 -0.31 -8.63
CA VAL A 32 4.46 -0.05 -8.01
C VAL A 32 5.31 -1.32 -7.95
N CYS A 33 4.73 -2.49 -7.72
CA CYS A 33 5.48 -3.74 -7.78
C CYS A 33 6.07 -3.97 -9.18
N ILE A 34 5.28 -3.76 -10.24
CA ILE A 34 5.73 -3.91 -11.64
C ILE A 34 6.91 -2.98 -11.95
N ASP A 35 6.87 -1.73 -11.50
CA ASP A 35 7.96 -0.75 -11.69
C ASP A 35 9.30 -1.22 -11.08
N PHE A 36 9.24 -2.12 -10.09
CA PHE A 36 10.40 -2.69 -9.40
C PHE A 36 10.75 -4.12 -9.87
N GLU A 37 10.18 -4.57 -11.01
CA GLU A 37 10.29 -5.96 -11.48
C GLU A 37 9.83 -6.98 -10.43
N ALA A 38 8.90 -6.57 -9.57
CA ALA A 38 8.30 -7.37 -8.52
C ALA A 38 6.84 -7.71 -8.87
N GLU A 39 6.33 -8.75 -8.23
CA GLU A 39 4.99 -9.28 -8.45
C GLU A 39 4.21 -9.28 -7.15
N LEU A 40 3.02 -8.66 -7.17
CA LEU A 40 2.09 -8.70 -6.05
C LEU A 40 1.29 -10.01 -6.13
N ILE A 41 1.61 -10.97 -5.26
CA ILE A 41 1.01 -12.31 -5.23
C ILE A 41 -0.33 -12.25 -4.51
N GLU A 42 -0.37 -11.66 -3.33
CA GLU A 42 -1.59 -11.50 -2.54
C GLU A 42 -1.69 -10.10 -1.97
N PHE A 43 -2.93 -9.62 -1.87
CA PHE A 43 -3.29 -8.35 -1.25
C PHE A 43 -4.55 -8.57 -0.44
N ASP A 44 -4.43 -8.37 0.86
CA ASP A 44 -5.56 -8.41 1.79
C ASP A 44 -5.53 -7.17 2.69
N GLY A 45 -6.68 -6.80 3.23
CA GLY A 45 -6.79 -5.56 4.00
C GLY A 45 -7.95 -5.58 4.98
N GLU A 46 -7.64 -5.13 6.18
CA GLU A 46 -8.58 -4.89 7.26
C GLU A 46 -8.73 -3.39 7.49
N ASP A 47 -9.65 -3.00 8.37
CA ASP A 47 -10.03 -1.59 8.59
C ASP A 47 -8.84 -0.66 8.91
N ASP A 48 -7.81 -1.17 9.61
CA ASP A 48 -6.67 -0.38 10.09
C ASP A 48 -5.31 -0.78 9.49
N HIS A 49 -5.21 -1.86 8.70
CA HIS A 49 -3.96 -2.32 8.11
C HIS A 49 -4.14 -3.13 6.81
N VAL A 50 -3.09 -3.20 5.98
CA VAL A 50 -3.07 -4.00 4.75
C VAL A 50 -1.88 -4.95 4.71
N HIS A 51 -2.12 -6.14 4.19
CA HIS A 51 -1.17 -7.22 4.00
C HIS A 51 -0.84 -7.37 2.51
N LEU A 52 0.46 -7.42 2.19
CA LEU A 52 0.95 -7.64 0.84
C LEU A 52 1.93 -8.79 0.85
N LEU A 53 1.69 -9.80 0.03
CA LEU A 53 2.67 -10.82 -0.31
C LEU A 53 3.30 -10.45 -1.64
N VAL A 54 4.58 -10.08 -1.63
CA VAL A 54 5.29 -9.62 -2.82
C VAL A 54 6.45 -10.57 -3.12
N ASN A 55 6.54 -11.00 -4.37
CA ASN A 55 7.69 -11.68 -4.90
C ASN A 55 8.60 -10.66 -5.61
N TYR A 56 9.86 -10.57 -5.23
CA TYR A 56 10.77 -9.56 -5.75
C TYR A 56 12.16 -10.14 -6.05
N PRO A 57 12.93 -9.52 -6.96
CA PRO A 57 14.26 -9.99 -7.29
C PRO A 57 15.27 -9.55 -6.22
N PRO A 58 16.26 -10.39 -5.87
CA PRO A 58 17.21 -10.11 -4.77
C PRO A 58 18.13 -8.91 -5.04
N LYS A 59 18.20 -8.41 -6.28
CA LYS A 59 18.91 -7.17 -6.65
C LYS A 59 18.21 -5.90 -6.13
N VAL A 60 16.90 -5.97 -5.84
CA VAL A 60 16.11 -4.83 -5.36
C VAL A 60 16.16 -4.79 -3.85
N ALA A 61 16.62 -3.66 -3.30
CA ALA A 61 16.58 -3.43 -1.87
C ALA A 61 15.13 -3.28 -1.40
N VAL A 62 14.71 -4.11 -0.44
CA VAL A 62 13.35 -4.08 0.15
C VAL A 62 13.00 -2.71 0.68
N SER A 63 13.95 -1.99 1.27
CA SER A 63 13.73 -0.62 1.78
C SER A 63 13.29 0.36 0.69
N LYS A 64 13.83 0.25 -0.53
CA LYS A 64 13.43 1.09 -1.68
C LYS A 64 12.00 0.76 -2.11
N LEU A 65 11.69 -0.53 -2.22
CA LEU A 65 10.34 -1.00 -2.58
C LEU A 65 9.31 -0.50 -1.55
N VAL A 66 9.57 -0.70 -0.26
CA VAL A 66 8.71 -0.26 0.85
C VAL A 66 8.49 1.25 0.84
N ASN A 67 9.54 2.04 0.62
CA ASN A 67 9.44 3.49 0.55
C ASN A 67 8.57 3.96 -0.62
N SER A 68 8.72 3.35 -1.80
CA SER A 68 7.90 3.65 -2.97
C SER A 68 6.44 3.23 -2.75
N LEU A 69 6.20 2.03 -2.23
CA LEU A 69 4.85 1.54 -1.92
C LEU A 69 4.13 2.50 -0.97
N LYS A 70 4.76 2.91 0.14
CA LYS A 70 4.17 3.87 1.09
C LYS A 70 3.93 5.25 0.48
N GLY A 71 4.91 5.78 -0.26
CA GLY A 71 4.84 7.12 -0.83
C GLY A 71 3.76 7.26 -1.90
N ILE A 72 3.80 6.39 -2.91
CA ILE A 72 2.89 6.44 -4.06
C ILE A 72 1.46 6.09 -3.66
N SER A 73 1.26 5.06 -2.83
CA SER A 73 -0.09 4.70 -2.34
C SER A 73 -0.75 5.85 -1.58
N SER A 74 -0.03 6.47 -0.64
CA SER A 74 -0.52 7.63 0.13
C SER A 74 -0.87 8.80 -0.80
N LEU A 75 -0.02 9.11 -1.79
CA LEU A 75 -0.26 10.19 -2.75
C LEU A 75 -1.50 9.92 -3.62
N MET A 76 -1.60 8.73 -4.20
CA MET A 76 -2.65 8.37 -5.15
C MET A 76 -4.02 8.28 -4.48
N ILE A 77 -4.10 7.71 -3.28
CA ILE A 77 -5.34 7.66 -2.51
C ILE A 77 -5.80 9.06 -2.08
N ARG A 78 -4.88 9.96 -1.75
CA ARG A 78 -5.21 11.38 -1.49
C ARG A 78 -5.76 12.07 -2.73
N LYS A 79 -5.20 11.79 -3.92
CA LYS A 79 -5.70 12.33 -5.20
C LYS A 79 -7.12 11.87 -5.54
N LYS A 80 -7.49 10.63 -5.14
CA LYS A 80 -8.87 10.12 -5.29
C LYS A 80 -9.91 10.82 -4.39
N LYS A 81 -9.48 11.64 -3.42
CA LYS A 81 -10.34 12.51 -2.62
C LYS A 81 -11.48 11.80 -1.86
N TYR A 82 -11.26 10.58 -1.37
CA TYR A 82 -12.24 9.88 -0.55
C TYR A 82 -12.66 10.70 0.68
N PRO A 83 -13.98 10.90 0.93
CA PRO A 83 -14.47 11.72 2.04
C PRO A 83 -14.02 11.22 3.42
N SER A 84 -13.92 9.89 3.58
CA SER A 84 -13.49 9.20 4.80
C SER A 84 -12.03 9.49 5.16
N ILE A 85 -11.16 9.66 4.16
CA ILE A 85 -9.72 9.90 4.32
C ILE A 85 -9.43 11.38 4.57
N GLN A 86 -10.11 12.29 3.87
CA GLN A 86 -9.86 13.73 4.01
C GLN A 86 -10.09 14.25 5.42
N LYS A 87 -11.11 13.72 6.12
CA LYS A 87 -11.39 14.09 7.51
C LYS A 87 -10.44 13.45 8.52
N LYS A 88 -9.88 12.28 8.20
CA LYS A 88 -9.16 11.43 9.16
C LYS A 88 -7.63 11.42 9.01
N LEU A 89 -7.01 11.94 7.94
CA LEU A 89 -5.56 11.76 7.73
C LEU A 89 -4.80 13.04 7.32
N ARG A 90 -3.93 13.54 8.23
CA ARG A 90 -2.84 14.52 7.94
C ARG A 90 -1.50 14.03 8.53
N PRO A 91 -0.35 13.99 7.82
CA PRO A 91 -0.07 14.14 6.37
C PRO A 91 0.25 12.82 5.62
N CYS A 92 0.26 11.65 6.28
CA CYS A 92 0.58 10.34 5.66
C CYS A 92 -0.54 9.31 5.90
N LEU A 93 -0.73 8.37 4.97
CA LEU A 93 -1.68 7.24 5.08
C LEU A 93 -1.10 6.13 5.99
N PHE A 94 0.18 5.82 5.80
CA PHE A 94 0.99 4.82 6.51
C PHE A 94 2.23 5.44 7.19
#